data_AF-A0A968UGS0-F1
#
_entry.id   AF-A0A968UGS0-F1
#
_cell.length_a   1.000
_cell.length_b   1.000
_cell.length_c   1.000
_cell.angle_alpha   90.00
_cell.angle_beta   90.00
_cell.angle_gamma   90.00
#
_symmetry.space_group_name_H-M   'P 1'
#
loop_
_entity.id
_entity.type
_entity.pdbx_description
1 polymer ?
#
loop_
_entity_poly.entity_id
_entity_poly.type
_entity_poly.pdbx_seq_one_letter_code
_entity_poly.pdbx_strand_id
1 'polypeptide(L)'
;MMKLLTPKLDFIFKKLLAGDTGILTDLLNSVLNLPKNRRIRSVRVKNPVVLPEEITKKYIILDIPATDGSGCQHEIEMQVRRSDSYPKRALYYLSR
;
A
#
# COMPACT_ATOMS: atom_id res chain seq x y z
N MET A 1 -13.93 18.39 -22.79
CA MET A 1 -12.84 17.37 -22.82
C MET A 1 -12.58 16.91 -21.39
N MET A 2 -12.84 15.63 -21.06
CA MET A 2 -12.64 15.10 -19.70
C MET A 2 -11.14 14.98 -19.42
N LYS A 3 -10.68 15.64 -18.35
CA LYS A 3 -9.29 15.58 -17.91
C LYS A 3 -9.13 14.33 -17.04
N LEU A 4 -8.41 13.32 -17.53
CA LEU A 4 -8.10 12.13 -16.73
C LEU A 4 -7.11 12.49 -15.63
N LEU A 5 -7.38 12.00 -14.41
CA LEU A 5 -6.49 12.18 -13.28
C LEU A 5 -5.41 11.09 -13.32
N THR A 6 -4.16 11.49 -13.08
CA THR A 6 -3.04 10.55 -13.05
C THR A 6 -3.09 9.70 -11.78
N PRO A 7 -2.83 8.38 -11.86
CA PRO A 7 -2.70 7.53 -10.67
C PRO A 7 -1.43 7.84 -9.85
N LYS A 8 -0.53 8.72 -10.36
CA LYS A 8 0.59 9.25 -9.58
C LYS A 8 0.17 10.30 -8.55
N LEU A 9 -1.07 10.77 -8.62
CA LEU A 9 -1.62 11.65 -7.58
C LEU A 9 -1.97 10.78 -6.37
N ASP A 10 -1.34 11.07 -5.22
CA ASP A 10 -1.50 10.37 -3.95
C ASP A 10 -2.96 10.00 -3.62
N PHE A 11 -3.89 10.94 -3.82
CA PHE A 11 -5.32 10.72 -3.61
C PHE A 11 -5.90 9.61 -4.50
N ILE A 12 -5.61 9.68 -5.81
CA ILE A 12 -6.13 8.73 -6.79
C ILE A 12 -5.49 7.36 -6.57
N PHE A 13 -4.20 7.34 -6.24
CA PHE A 13 -3.47 6.15 -5.87
C PHE A 13 -4.13 5.41 -4.71
N LYS A 14 -4.32 6.11 -3.57
CA LYS A 14 -4.98 5.52 -2.39
C LYS A 14 -6.41 5.09 -2.70
N LYS A 15 -7.19 5.93 -3.38
CA LYS A 15 -8.59 5.60 -3.71
C LYS A 15 -8.70 4.35 -4.61
N LEU A 16 -7.82 4.22 -5.60
CA LEU A 16 -7.80 3.08 -6.52
C LEU A 16 -7.44 1.79 -5.77
N LEU A 17 -6.32 1.80 -5.02
CA LEU A 17 -5.78 0.60 -4.39
C LEU A 17 -6.52 0.19 -3.10
N ALA A 18 -7.13 1.14 -2.39
CA ALA A 18 -8.00 0.83 -1.26
C ALA A 18 -9.40 0.38 -1.70
N GLY A 19 -9.84 0.78 -2.89
CA GLY A 19 -11.15 0.41 -3.44
C GLY A 19 -11.20 -1.01 -4.02
N ASP A 20 -10.06 -1.56 -4.44
CA ASP A 20 -9.96 -2.90 -5.01
C ASP A 20 -8.69 -3.62 -4.51
N THR A 21 -8.90 -4.58 -3.60
CA THR A 21 -7.82 -5.39 -3.03
C THR A 21 -7.23 -6.40 -4.02
N GLY A 22 -7.94 -6.72 -5.11
CA GLY A 22 -7.43 -7.57 -6.20
C GLY A 22 -6.32 -6.85 -6.95
N ILE A 23 -6.57 -5.61 -7.39
CA ILE A 23 -5.55 -4.76 -8.04
C ILE A 23 -4.33 -4.58 -7.12
N LEU A 24 -4.56 -4.35 -5.82
CA LEU A 24 -3.48 -4.22 -4.85
C LEU A 24 -2.66 -5.51 -4.72
N THR A 25 -3.32 -6.66 -4.67
CA THR A 25 -2.65 -7.97 -4.59
C THR A 25 -1.80 -8.25 -5.84
N ASP A 26 -2.32 -7.93 -7.04
CA ASP A 26 -1.59 -8.09 -8.29
C ASP A 26 -0.39 -7.16 -8.39
N LEU A 27 -0.54 -5.91 -7.96
CA LEU A 27 0.55 -4.94 -7.88
C LEU A 27 1.66 -5.44 -6.94
N LEU A 28 1.31 -5.85 -5.71
CA LEU A 28 2.28 -6.35 -4.75
C LEU A 28 3.03 -7.58 -5.28
N ASN A 29 2.33 -8.53 -5.88
CA ASN A 29 2.96 -9.70 -6.47
C ASN A 29 3.88 -9.36 -7.66
N SER A 30 3.57 -8.29 -8.40
CA SER A 30 4.40 -7.83 -9.54
C SER A 30 5.64 -7.08 -9.09
N VAL A 31 5.59 -6.37 -7.96
CA VAL A 31 6.70 -5.53 -7.45
C VAL A 31 7.61 -6.29 -6.50
N LEU A 32 7.08 -7.17 -5.65
CA LEU A 32 7.86 -7.86 -4.62
C LEU A 32 8.66 -9.06 -5.16
N ASN A 33 8.38 -9.53 -6.38
CA ASN A 33 9.08 -10.65 -7.03
C ASN A 33 9.19 -11.91 -6.15
N LEU A 34 8.14 -12.21 -5.38
CA LEU A 34 8.10 -13.38 -4.50
C LEU A 34 8.03 -14.68 -5.32
N PRO A 35 8.64 -15.79 -4.85
CA PRO A 35 8.52 -17.08 -5.52
C PRO A 35 7.06 -17.56 -5.52
N LYS A 36 6.70 -18.45 -6.47
CA LYS A 36 5.30 -18.86 -6.70
C LYS A 36 4.57 -19.33 -5.44
N ASN A 37 5.24 -20.09 -4.56
CA ASN A 37 4.69 -20.59 -3.30
C ASN A 37 4.54 -19.53 -2.20
N ARG A 38 5.15 -18.35 -2.38
CA ARG A 38 5.13 -17.21 -1.46
C ARG A 38 4.42 -16.00 -2.07
N ARG A 39 3.66 -16.17 -3.16
CA ARG A 39 2.82 -15.07 -3.67
C ARG A 39 1.82 -14.64 -2.61
N ILE A 40 1.55 -13.34 -2.55
CA ILE A 40 0.52 -12.76 -1.70
C ILE A 40 -0.84 -13.33 -2.11
N ARG A 41 -1.58 -13.86 -1.12
CA ARG A 41 -2.92 -14.44 -1.32
C ARG A 41 -4.03 -13.55 -0.78
N SER A 42 -3.75 -12.76 0.26
CA SER A 42 -4.72 -11.84 0.83
C SER A 42 -4.05 -10.57 1.29
N VAL A 43 -4.78 -9.46 1.17
CA VAL A 43 -4.39 -8.14 1.63
C VAL A 43 -5.56 -7.49 2.36
N ARG A 44 -5.25 -6.64 3.32
CA ARG A 44 -6.20 -5.68 3.90
C ARG A 44 -5.58 -4.29 3.85
N VAL A 45 -6.41 -3.26 3.78
CA VAL A 45 -5.95 -1.87 3.92
C VAL A 45 -6.40 -1.38 5.29
N LYS A 46 -5.44 -1.06 6.17
CA LYS A 46 -5.73 -0.59 7.55
C LYS A 46 -6.39 0.79 7.54
N ASN A 47 -6.05 1.63 6.58
CA ASN A 47 -6.50 3.02 6.47
C ASN A 47 -7.20 3.30 5.12
N PRO A 48 -8.33 2.64 4.81
CA PRO A 48 -8.93 2.66 3.47
C PRO A 48 -9.60 3.99 3.11
N VAL A 49 -10.01 4.78 4.10
CA VAL A 49 -10.67 6.07 3.90
C VAL A 49 -9.63 7.14 3.62
N VAL A 50 -9.88 7.97 2.60
CA VAL A 50 -9.18 9.24 2.41
C VAL A 50 -9.93 10.30 3.20
N LEU A 51 -9.32 10.85 4.24
CA LEU A 51 -9.90 11.95 5.00
C LEU A 51 -9.68 13.29 4.27
N PRO A 52 -10.58 14.28 4.41
CA PRO A 52 -10.40 15.60 3.79
C PRO A 52 -9.04 16.25 4.11
N GLU A 53 -8.58 16.10 5.35
CA GLU A 53 -7.27 16.56 5.80
C GLU A 53 -6.10 15.78 5.19
N GLU A 54 -6.29 14.58 4.65
CA GLU A 54 -5.25 13.86 3.91
C GLU A 54 -5.07 14.38 2.48
N ILE A 55 -6.10 15.02 1.90
CA ILE A 55 -6.04 15.60 0.56
C ILE A 55 -5.10 16.82 0.54
N THR A 56 -5.02 17.55 1.66
CA THR A 56 -4.15 18.72 1.84
C THR A 56 -2.80 18.36 2.46
N LYS A 57 -2.66 17.15 3.01
CA LYS A 57 -1.39 16.67 3.55
C LYS A 57 -0.37 16.43 2.43
N LYS A 58 0.90 16.52 2.84
CA LYS A 58 2.05 16.41 1.95
C LYS A 58 2.25 14.99 1.39
N TYR A 59 1.71 13.96 2.06
CA TYR A 59 1.85 12.55 1.71
C TYR A 59 0.63 11.74 2.11
N ILE A 60 0.29 10.74 1.31
CA ILE A 60 -0.65 9.69 1.66
C ILE A 60 0.09 8.34 1.73
N ILE A 61 -0.10 7.63 2.85
CA ILE A 61 0.50 6.32 3.11
C ILE A 61 -0.61 5.27 3.12
N LEU A 62 -0.34 4.10 2.58
CA LEU A 62 -1.18 2.91 2.67
C LEU A 62 -0.50 1.88 3.56
N ASP A 63 -1.21 1.46 4.60
CA ASP A 63 -0.78 0.40 5.50
C ASP A 63 -1.49 -0.91 5.13
N ILE A 64 -0.72 -1.92 4.73
CA ILE A 64 -1.21 -3.11 4.04
C ILE A 64 -0.70 -4.38 4.73
N PRO A 65 -1.45 -4.92 5.70
CA PRO A 65 -1.22 -6.28 6.16
C PRO A 65 -1.51 -7.25 5.03
N ALA A 66 -0.54 -8.10 4.72
CA ALA A 66 -0.65 -9.11 3.68
C ALA A 66 -0.29 -10.49 4.23
N THR A 67 -0.87 -11.53 3.64
CA THR A 67 -0.50 -12.92 3.95
C THR A 67 -0.14 -13.65 2.67
N ASP A 68 1.01 -14.32 2.70
CA ASP A 68 1.50 -15.07 1.56
C ASP A 68 1.02 -16.52 1.53
N GLY A 69 1.36 -17.23 0.47
CA GLY A 69 0.99 -18.63 0.28
C GLY A 69 1.56 -19.64 1.28
N SER A 70 2.53 -19.23 2.11
CA SER A 70 3.06 -20.03 3.22
C SER A 70 2.41 -19.71 4.57
N GLY A 71 1.49 -18.73 4.60
CA GLY A 71 0.89 -18.23 5.84
C GLY A 71 1.72 -17.17 6.56
N CYS A 72 2.83 -16.71 5.97
CA CYS A 72 3.66 -15.66 6.54
C CYS A 72 2.95 -14.30 6.39
N GLN A 73 2.98 -13.51 7.46
CA GLN A 73 2.40 -12.17 7.51
C GLN A 73 3.45 -11.12 7.18
N HIS A 74 3.04 -10.15 6.36
CA HIS A 74 3.87 -9.02 5.93
C HIS A 74 3.16 -7.72 6.31
N GLU A 75 3.86 -6.83 7.00
CA GLU A 75 3.41 -5.46 7.27
C GLU A 75 4.02 -4.54 6.20
N ILE A 76 3.24 -4.30 5.14
CA ILE A 76 3.69 -3.53 3.97
C ILE A 76 3.21 -2.10 4.10
N GLU A 77 4.11 -1.15 3.83
CA GLU A 77 3.80 0.26 3.74
C GLU A 77 4.04 0.74 2.30
N MET A 78 3.09 1.48 1.73
CA MET A 78 3.16 1.98 0.37
C MET A 78 2.90 3.49 0.31
N GLN A 79 3.77 4.21 -0.40
CA GLN A 79 3.73 5.67 -0.55
C GLN A 79 4.35 6.09 -1.90
N VAL A 80 3.87 7.18 -2.49
CA VAL A 80 4.34 7.66 -3.81
C VAL A 80 5.73 8.34 -3.72
N ARG A 81 6.02 9.02 -2.61
CA ARG A 81 7.30 9.70 -2.39
C ARG A 81 8.14 8.96 -1.37
N ARG A 82 9.46 8.94 -1.57
CA ARG A 82 10.41 8.45 -0.57
C ARG A 82 10.35 9.33 0.67
N SER A 83 10.32 8.69 1.85
CA SER A 83 10.40 9.37 3.15
C SER A 83 11.65 8.91 3.90
N ASP A 84 12.46 9.85 4.35
CA ASP A 84 13.67 9.57 5.16
C ASP A 84 13.34 8.97 6.54
N SER A 85 12.09 9.09 6.98
CA SER A 85 11.63 8.53 8.26
C SER A 85 11.23 7.06 8.20
N TYR A 86 11.10 6.48 7.00
CA TYR A 86 10.62 5.10 6.82
C TYR A 86 11.41 4.04 7.63
N PRO A 87 12.76 4.03 7.63
CA PRO A 87 13.52 3.01 8.36
C PRO A 87 13.23 2.98 9.87
N LYS A 88 13.03 4.16 10.49
CA LYS A 88 12.71 4.26 11.92
C LYS A 88 11.34 3.65 12.24
N ARG A 89 10.36 3.82 11.35
CA ARG A 89 9.02 3.26 11.53
C ARG A 89 8.97 1.75 11.29
N ALA A 90 9.66 1.27 10.26
CA ALA A 90 9.77 -0.15 9.99
C ALA A 90 10.35 -0.90 11.20
N LEU A 91 11.40 -0.36 11.83
CA LEU A 91 11.97 -0.92 13.06
C LEU A 91 10.96 -0.94 14.22
N TYR A 92 10.21 0.15 14.41
CA TYR A 92 9.16 0.20 15.44
C TYR A 92 8.09 -0.88 15.24
N TYR A 93 7.62 -1.10 14.01
CA TYR A 93 6.64 -2.15 13.72
C TYR A 93 7.18 -3.55 13.94
N LEU A 94 8.46 -3.81 13.64
CA LEU A 94 9.10 -5.11 13.89
C LEU A 94 9.31 -5.40 15.39
N SER A 95 9.36 -4.38 16.24
CA SER A 95 9.56 -4.53 17.68
C SER A 95 8.29 -4.91 18.46
N ARG A 96 7.15 -5.02 17.76
CA ARG A 96 5.82 -5.19 18.34
C ARG A 96 5.22 -6.53 17.94
#